data_AF-T1DW42-F1
#
_entry.id   AF-T1DW42-F1
#
_cell.length_a   1.000
_cell.length_b   1.000
_cell.length_c   1.000
_cell.angle_alpha   90.00
_cell.angle_beta   90.00
_cell.angle_gamma   90.00
#
_symmetry.space_group_name_H-M   'P 1'
#
loop_
_entity.id
_entity.type
_entity.pdbx_description
1 polymer ?
#
loop_
_entity_poly.entity_id
_entity_poly.type
_entity_poly.pdbx_seq_one_letter_code
_entity_poly.pdbx_strand_id
1 'polypeptide(L)'
;MERLQDITLRATVQAQKRYEKVGGQALREFNRDSESYINTCAFKLSYALNYGGMPLNKYISRQQITSRPIAFQNALILGDKANNNYFMRVKEIRQFLQLKSVWGNADEPYNPKIMKTKQENIDFYNNEFSKFDKSGVVAMIISGWSDAGGHITLWDGANELNKVFLDYDENLYNNYLLYGNAIVTELYFWELK
;
A
#
# COMPACT_ATOMS: atom_id res chain seq x y z
N MET A 1 7.39 -26.20 -8.95
CA MET A 1 8.21 -25.03 -8.56
C MET A 1 8.33 -24.13 -9.77
N GLU A 2 7.51 -23.09 -9.87
CA GLU A 2 7.86 -21.96 -10.74
C GLU A 2 9.22 -21.43 -10.27
N ARG A 3 10.19 -21.30 -11.18
CA ARG A 3 11.52 -20.79 -10.82
C ARG A 3 11.36 -19.36 -10.31
N LEU A 4 12.05 -18.98 -9.23
CA LEU A 4 12.03 -17.60 -8.67
C LEU A 4 12.22 -16.51 -9.74
N GLN A 5 12.99 -16.80 -10.80
CA GLN A 5 13.17 -15.93 -11.97
C GLN A 5 11.87 -15.60 -12.70
N ASP A 6 10.93 -16.54 -12.82
CA ASP A 6 9.64 -16.34 -13.49
C ASP A 6 8.72 -15.43 -12.66
N ILE A 7 8.76 -15.56 -11.33
CA ILE A 7 8.00 -14.68 -10.41
C ILE A 7 8.51 -13.24 -10.49
N THR A 8 9.84 -13.05 -10.43
CA THR A 8 10.44 -11.71 -10.56
C THR A 8 10.15 -11.11 -11.93
N LEU A 9 10.25 -11.88 -13.02
CA LEU A 9 9.93 -11.40 -14.36
C LEU A 9 8.47 -10.95 -14.47
N ARG A 10 7.52 -11.76 -13.96
CA ARG A 10 6.09 -11.41 -13.93
C ARG A 10 5.84 -10.13 -13.13
N ALA A 11 6.45 -10.02 -11.94
CA ALA A 11 6.32 -8.84 -11.10
C ALA A 11 6.86 -7.57 -11.80
N THR A 12 8.02 -7.67 -12.46
CA THR A 12 8.61 -6.56 -13.23
C THR A 12 7.71 -6.15 -14.40
N VAL A 13 7.17 -7.11 -15.17
CA VAL A 13 6.26 -6.82 -16.28
C VAL A 13 4.98 -6.13 -15.80
N GLN A 14 4.42 -6.57 -14.66
CA GLN A 14 3.24 -5.92 -14.09
C GLN A 14 3.56 -4.53 -13.54
N ALA A 15 4.71 -4.33 -12.90
CA ALA A 15 5.17 -3.02 -12.47
C ALA A 15 5.36 -2.08 -13.68
N GLN A 16 6.01 -2.55 -14.74
CA GLN A 16 6.22 -1.79 -15.97
C GLN A 16 4.91 -1.26 -16.54
N LYS A 17 3.89 -2.11 -16.71
CA LYS A 17 2.56 -1.68 -17.19
C LYS A 17 1.96 -0.55 -16.36
N ARG A 18 2.14 -0.57 -15.04
CA ARG A 18 1.66 0.48 -14.13
C ARG A 18 2.44 1.78 -14.36
N TYR A 19 3.76 1.72 -14.46
CA TYR A 19 4.59 2.89 -14.73
C TYR A 19 4.33 3.47 -16.13
N GLU A 20 4.10 2.64 -17.15
CA GLU A 20 3.76 3.09 -18.50
C GLU A 20 2.43 3.84 -18.53
N LYS A 21 1.43 3.32 -17.80
CA LYS A 21 0.14 3.97 -17.63
C LYS A 21 0.26 5.36 -17.00
N VAL A 22 1.09 5.50 -15.96
CA VAL A 22 1.27 6.78 -15.24
C VAL A 22 2.20 7.74 -15.98
N GLY A 23 3.30 7.23 -16.55
CA GLY A 23 4.29 8.00 -17.27
C GLY A 23 5.10 8.97 -16.40
N GLY A 24 5.64 10.00 -17.04
CA GLY A 24 6.28 11.12 -16.36
C GLY A 24 7.63 10.77 -15.73
N GLN A 25 7.94 11.39 -14.60
CA GLN A 25 9.15 11.08 -13.84
C GLN A 25 9.10 9.65 -13.29
N ALA A 26 7.93 9.17 -12.83
CA ALA A 26 7.78 7.82 -12.29
C ALA A 26 8.25 6.75 -13.29
N LEU A 27 7.82 6.82 -14.55
CA LEU A 27 8.27 5.90 -15.60
C LEU A 27 9.77 6.02 -15.90
N ARG A 28 10.31 7.24 -15.94
CA ARG A 28 11.75 7.43 -16.20
C ARG A 28 12.62 6.78 -15.12
N GLU A 29 12.23 6.94 -13.85
CA GLU A 29 12.95 6.34 -12.73
C GLU A 29 12.84 4.82 -12.71
N PHE A 30 11.66 4.26 -13.02
CA PHE A 30 11.50 2.82 -13.19
C PHE A 30 12.37 2.26 -14.33
N ASN A 31 12.41 2.92 -15.49
CA ASN A 31 13.25 2.49 -16.60
C ASN A 31 14.76 2.58 -16.30
N ARG A 32 15.16 3.49 -15.40
CA ARG A 32 16.55 3.61 -14.95
C ARG A 32 16.94 2.45 -14.03
N ASP A 33 16.03 2.02 -13.16
CA ASP A 33 16.30 1.00 -12.14
C ASP A 33 15.01 0.25 -11.78
N SER A 34 14.61 -0.71 -12.63
CA SER A 34 13.33 -1.41 -12.43
C SER A 34 13.29 -2.24 -11.16
N GLU A 35 14.45 -2.72 -10.68
CA GLU A 35 14.56 -3.57 -9.50
C GLU A 35 14.16 -2.80 -8.23
N SER A 36 14.67 -1.58 -8.06
CA SER A 36 14.33 -0.72 -6.92
C SER A 36 12.86 -0.26 -6.90
N TYR A 37 12.15 -0.36 -8.03
CA TYR A 37 10.79 0.14 -8.20
C TYR A 37 9.74 -0.95 -8.46
N ILE A 38 10.10 -2.23 -8.33
CA ILE A 38 9.22 -3.38 -8.56
C ILE A 38 8.03 -3.40 -7.57
N ASN A 39 8.27 -2.98 -6.32
CA ASN A 39 7.22 -2.86 -5.33
C ASN A 39 6.35 -1.63 -5.60
N THR A 40 5.13 -1.87 -6.05
CA THR A 40 4.21 -0.83 -6.53
C THR A 40 3.02 -0.60 -5.59
N CYS A 41 3.02 -1.12 -4.36
CA CYS A 41 1.89 -0.94 -3.42
C CYS A 41 1.57 0.54 -3.14
N ALA A 42 2.55 1.33 -2.69
CA ALA A 42 2.38 2.76 -2.44
C ALA A 42 2.08 3.56 -3.71
N PHE A 43 2.64 3.13 -4.84
CA PHE A 43 2.40 3.73 -6.15
C PHE A 43 0.95 3.52 -6.61
N LYS A 44 0.40 2.30 -6.45
CA LYS A 44 -0.99 1.97 -6.75
C LYS A 44 -1.95 2.82 -5.91
N LEU A 45 -1.71 2.94 -4.59
CA LEU A 45 -2.56 3.76 -3.74
C LEU A 45 -2.42 5.26 -4.06
N SER A 46 -1.21 5.74 -4.35
CA SER A 46 -1.01 7.12 -4.80
C SER A 46 -1.81 7.43 -6.07
N TYR A 47 -1.84 6.49 -7.02
CA TYR A 47 -2.69 6.60 -8.21
C TYR A 47 -4.17 6.68 -7.81
N ALA A 48 -4.65 5.76 -6.97
CA ALA A 48 -6.04 5.75 -6.53
C ALA A 48 -6.45 7.07 -5.83
N LEU A 49 -5.58 7.65 -5.00
CA LEU A 49 -5.84 8.95 -4.36
C LEU A 49 -5.88 10.08 -5.40
N ASN A 50 -4.88 10.16 -6.28
CA ASN A 50 -4.80 11.22 -7.30
C ASN A 50 -6.04 11.26 -8.19
N TYR A 51 -6.50 10.09 -8.66
CA TYR A 51 -7.63 9.99 -9.58
C TYR A 51 -8.98 9.74 -8.87
N GLY A 52 -8.97 9.46 -7.56
CA GLY A 52 -10.15 9.30 -6.71
C GLY A 52 -10.61 10.59 -6.04
N GLY A 53 -10.14 11.76 -6.52
CA GLY A 53 -10.56 13.06 -6.01
C GLY A 53 -9.65 13.69 -4.96
N MET A 54 -8.50 13.08 -4.65
CA MET A 54 -7.50 13.61 -3.72
C MET A 54 -6.12 13.79 -4.38
N PRO A 55 -5.93 14.80 -5.26
CA PRO A 55 -4.66 15.04 -5.93
C PRO A 55 -3.53 15.34 -4.93
N LEU A 56 -2.56 14.44 -4.81
CA LEU A 56 -1.50 14.49 -3.80
C LEU A 56 -0.61 15.73 -3.93
N ASN A 57 -0.52 16.32 -5.13
CA ASN A 57 0.22 17.56 -5.34
C ASN A 57 -0.37 18.78 -4.61
N LYS A 58 -1.63 18.70 -4.16
CA LYS A 58 -2.28 19.73 -3.34
C LYS A 58 -1.94 19.60 -1.84
N TYR A 59 -1.49 18.44 -1.40
CA TYR A 59 -1.26 18.14 0.02
C TYR A 59 0.21 18.09 0.38
N ILE A 60 1.06 17.66 -0.55
CA ILE A 60 2.49 17.56 -0.32
C ILE A 60 3.27 17.97 -1.57
N SER A 61 4.23 18.89 -1.41
CA SER A 61 5.05 19.36 -2.53
C SER A 61 6.19 18.39 -2.83
N ARG A 62 6.37 18.03 -4.10
CA ARG A 62 7.55 17.27 -4.54
C ARG A 62 8.81 18.13 -4.57
N GLN A 63 8.70 19.42 -4.88
CA GLN A 63 9.84 20.30 -5.13
C GLN A 63 10.28 21.10 -3.89
N GLN A 64 9.33 21.56 -3.08
CA GLN A 64 9.60 22.39 -1.90
C GLN A 64 9.79 21.49 -0.67
N ILE A 65 10.95 20.86 -0.56
CA ILE A 65 11.24 19.87 0.51
C ILE A 65 11.11 20.50 1.90
N THR A 66 11.60 21.72 2.08
CA THR A 66 11.60 22.45 3.37
C THR A 66 10.20 22.85 3.84
N SER A 67 9.22 22.91 2.94
CA SER A 67 7.82 23.22 3.29
C SER A 67 7.02 21.98 3.70
N ARG A 68 7.58 20.78 3.53
CA ARG A 68 6.93 19.53 3.96
C ARG A 68 6.99 19.41 5.48
N PRO A 69 6.02 18.69 6.11
CA PRO A 69 6.21 18.27 7.49
C PRO A 69 7.51 17.47 7.62
N ILE A 70 8.19 17.60 8.77
CA ILE A 70 9.53 17.03 9.02
C ILE A 70 9.60 15.53 8.64
N ALA A 71 8.55 14.77 8.94
CA ALA A 71 8.46 13.34 8.63
C ALA A 71 8.58 12.99 7.13
N PHE A 72 8.34 13.95 6.23
CA PHE A 72 8.33 13.75 4.77
C PHE A 72 9.44 14.47 4.02
N GLN A 73 10.38 15.13 4.71
CA GLN A 73 11.50 15.79 4.03
C GLN A 73 12.32 14.80 3.20
N ASN A 74 12.49 13.57 3.71
CA ASN A 74 13.19 12.47 3.03
C ASN A 74 12.25 11.55 2.22
N ALA A 75 10.97 11.90 2.08
CA ALA A 75 10.01 11.09 1.33
C ALA A 75 10.38 11.08 -0.16
N LEU A 76 10.48 9.87 -0.73
CA LEU A 76 10.62 9.68 -2.17
C LEU A 76 9.25 9.90 -2.83
N ILE A 77 9.14 11.03 -3.52
CA ILE A 77 7.94 11.45 -4.23
C ILE A 77 8.28 11.70 -5.69
N LEU A 78 7.61 11.02 -6.61
CA LEU A 78 7.80 11.18 -8.05
C LEU A 78 6.60 11.86 -8.70
N GLY A 79 6.82 12.49 -9.86
CA GLY A 79 5.77 13.11 -10.66
C GLY A 79 5.29 12.26 -11.83
N ASP A 80 4.01 12.34 -12.19
CA ASP A 80 3.50 11.81 -13.47
C ASP A 80 3.52 12.86 -14.61
N LYS A 81 2.91 12.53 -15.76
CA LYS A 81 2.78 13.45 -16.91
C LYS A 81 1.86 14.65 -16.63
N ALA A 82 0.87 14.48 -15.74
CA ALA A 82 -0.09 15.51 -15.35
C ALA A 82 0.38 16.32 -14.13
N ASN A 83 1.63 16.13 -13.70
CA ASN A 83 2.23 16.75 -12.52
C ASN A 83 1.53 16.40 -11.19
N ASN A 84 0.87 15.24 -11.12
CA ASN A 84 0.46 14.66 -9.84
C ASN A 84 1.67 14.07 -9.11
N ASN A 85 1.57 13.97 -7.78
CA ASN A 85 2.62 13.42 -6.92
C ASN A 85 2.32 11.97 -6.53
N TYR A 86 3.36 11.15 -6.41
CA TYR A 86 3.24 9.74 -6.04
C TYR A 86 4.24 9.42 -4.93
N PHE A 87 3.74 8.92 -3.80
CA PHE A 87 4.59 8.31 -2.80
C PHE A 87 5.05 6.94 -3.30
N MET A 88 6.36 6.69 -3.18
CA MET A 88 6.95 5.45 -3.68
C MET A 88 7.12 4.39 -2.59
N ARG A 89 6.82 4.70 -1.34
CA ARG A 89 7.10 3.84 -0.18
C ARG A 89 5.90 3.77 0.77
N VAL A 90 5.64 2.57 1.32
CA VAL A 90 4.46 2.28 2.17
C VAL A 90 4.46 3.12 3.43
N LYS A 91 5.62 3.24 4.08
CA LYS A 91 5.78 3.99 5.33
C LYS A 91 5.26 5.43 5.16
N GLU A 92 5.69 6.09 4.09
CA GLU A 92 5.36 7.48 3.81
C GLU A 92 3.87 7.63 3.49
N ILE A 93 3.30 6.82 2.61
CA ILE A 93 1.87 6.97 2.29
C ILE A 93 0.98 6.67 3.52
N ARG A 94 1.34 5.69 4.36
CA ARG A 94 0.64 5.44 5.62
C ARG A 94 0.70 6.65 6.55
N GLN A 95 1.90 7.19 6.77
CA GLN A 95 2.09 8.39 7.60
C GLN A 95 1.32 9.59 7.04
N PHE A 96 1.21 9.69 5.71
CA PHE A 96 0.45 10.74 5.05
C PHE A 96 -1.04 10.64 5.35
N LEU A 97 -1.63 9.44 5.28
CA LEU A 97 -3.04 9.22 5.66
C LEU A 97 -3.31 9.60 7.11
N GLN A 98 -2.35 9.30 8.00
CA GLN A 98 -2.41 9.61 9.44
C GLN A 98 -2.33 11.11 9.77
N LEU A 99 -2.03 11.99 8.81
CA LEU A 99 -2.05 13.42 9.04
C LEU A 99 -3.48 13.89 9.31
N LYS A 100 -3.69 14.66 10.39
CA LYS A 100 -5.01 15.24 10.73
C LYS A 100 -5.62 16.09 9.60
N SER A 101 -4.80 16.68 8.75
CA SER A 101 -5.23 17.46 7.58
C SER A 101 -5.56 16.61 6.35
N VAL A 102 -5.40 15.28 6.43
CA VAL A 102 -5.72 14.30 5.39
C VAL A 102 -6.92 13.48 5.86
N TRP A 103 -6.70 12.35 6.53
CA TRP A 103 -7.75 11.50 7.10
C TRP A 103 -7.61 11.40 8.63
N GLY A 104 -6.40 11.59 9.14
CA GLY A 104 -6.12 11.52 10.57
C GLY A 104 -6.06 10.08 11.06
N ASN A 105 -6.49 9.86 12.30
CA ASN A 105 -6.49 8.55 12.91
C ASN A 105 -7.23 7.53 12.03
N ALA A 106 -6.80 6.27 12.07
CA ALA A 106 -7.59 5.19 11.49
C ALA A 106 -8.91 5.04 12.25
N ASP A 107 -9.90 4.43 11.61
CA ASP A 107 -11.21 4.20 12.19
C ASP A 107 -11.19 3.00 13.14
N GLU A 108 -11.96 3.12 14.23
CA GLU A 108 -12.22 1.98 15.11
C GLU A 108 -13.00 0.88 14.35
N PRO A 109 -12.73 -0.42 14.64
CA PRO A 109 -11.90 -0.92 15.74
C PRO A 109 -10.40 -1.09 15.40
N TYR A 110 -9.95 -0.63 14.23
CA TYR A 110 -8.62 -0.94 13.70
C TYR A 110 -7.71 0.29 13.65
N ASN A 111 -7.40 0.84 14.83
CA ASN A 111 -6.55 2.03 14.98
C ASN A 111 -5.51 1.96 16.12
N PRO A 112 -4.45 1.13 16.01
CA PRO A 112 -4.34 -0.06 15.17
C PRO A 112 -4.81 -1.34 15.89
N LYS A 113 -5.13 -2.39 15.12
CA LYS A 113 -5.10 -3.77 15.62
C LYS A 113 -3.65 -4.21 15.79
N ILE A 114 -3.23 -4.46 17.03
CA ILE A 114 -1.87 -4.95 17.35
C ILE A 114 -1.88 -6.48 17.42
N MET A 115 -0.89 -7.10 16.78
CA MET A 115 -0.65 -8.54 16.80
C MET A 115 0.86 -8.81 16.93
N LYS A 116 1.25 -9.89 17.60
CA LYS A 116 2.65 -10.23 17.92
C LYS A 116 3.11 -11.52 17.27
N THR A 117 2.18 -12.42 16.97
CA THR A 117 2.48 -13.75 16.43
C THR A 117 1.71 -14.00 15.14
N LYS A 118 2.21 -14.94 14.33
CA LYS A 118 1.47 -15.36 13.13
C LYS A 118 0.12 -16.00 13.48
N GLN A 119 0.05 -16.74 14.59
CA GLN A 119 -1.21 -17.33 15.05
C GLN A 119 -2.24 -16.25 15.39
N GLU A 120 -1.83 -15.15 16.04
CA GLU A 120 -2.72 -14.00 16.28
C GLU A 120 -3.24 -13.37 14.99
N ASN A 121 -2.44 -13.33 13.90
CA ASN A 121 -2.93 -12.86 12.60
C ASN A 121 -4.01 -13.79 12.04
N ILE A 122 -3.79 -15.10 12.12
CA ILE A 122 -4.73 -16.12 11.62
C ILE A 122 -6.04 -16.07 12.41
N ASP A 123 -5.94 -16.02 13.74
CA ASP A 123 -7.09 -15.95 14.64
C ASP A 123 -7.88 -14.66 14.41
N PHE A 124 -7.18 -13.52 14.26
CA PHE A 124 -7.81 -12.25 13.92
C PHE A 124 -8.57 -12.32 12.59
N TYR A 125 -7.97 -12.87 11.54
CA TYR A 125 -8.64 -12.99 10.25
C TYR A 125 -9.89 -13.88 10.32
N ASN A 126 -9.74 -15.10 10.82
CA ASN A 126 -10.81 -16.10 10.83
C ASN A 126 -11.98 -15.72 11.75
N ASN A 127 -11.68 -15.11 12.90
CA ASN A 127 -12.70 -14.82 13.90
C ASN A 127 -13.34 -13.45 13.71
N GLU A 128 -12.60 -12.47 13.15
CA GLU A 128 -12.97 -11.06 13.18
C GLU A 128 -12.91 -10.40 11.78
N PHE A 129 -11.73 -10.24 11.19
CA PHE A 129 -11.54 -9.38 10.02
C PHE A 129 -12.25 -9.89 8.76
N SER A 130 -12.28 -11.21 8.54
CA SER A 130 -13.00 -11.81 7.40
C SER A 130 -14.51 -11.57 7.41
N LYS A 131 -15.07 -11.14 8.55
CA LYS A 131 -16.50 -10.83 8.70
C LYS A 131 -16.76 -9.32 8.59
N PHE A 132 -15.72 -8.50 8.63
CA PHE A 132 -15.83 -7.04 8.62
C PHE A 132 -16.47 -6.54 7.33
N ASP A 133 -17.58 -5.82 7.45
CA ASP A 133 -18.49 -5.44 6.36
C ASP A 133 -18.21 -4.07 5.74
N LYS A 134 -17.33 -3.30 6.37
CA LYS A 134 -16.90 -2.00 5.85
C LYS A 134 -15.83 -2.18 4.79
N SER A 135 -15.90 -1.36 3.76
CA SER A 135 -14.86 -1.27 2.73
C SER A 135 -13.93 -0.09 2.99
N GLY A 136 -12.65 -0.23 2.68
CA GLY A 136 -11.71 0.81 3.06
C GLY A 136 -10.27 0.57 2.67
N VAL A 137 -9.42 1.52 3.06
CA VAL A 137 -7.96 1.38 2.97
C VAL A 137 -7.45 0.60 4.17
N VAL A 138 -6.64 -0.43 3.93
CA VAL A 138 -5.94 -1.19 4.96
C VAL A 138 -4.44 -0.95 4.83
N ALA A 139 -3.81 -0.45 5.89
CA ALA A 139 -2.37 -0.35 5.99
C ALA A 139 -1.83 -1.32 7.04
N MET A 140 -0.80 -2.08 6.69
CA MET A 140 -0.20 -3.11 7.53
C MET A 140 1.28 -2.79 7.75
N ILE A 141 1.74 -2.90 9.00
CA ILE A 141 3.16 -3.02 9.33
C ILE A 141 3.48 -4.51 9.41
N ILE A 142 4.54 -4.94 8.71
CA ILE A 142 4.86 -6.36 8.56
C ILE A 142 6.31 -6.60 8.97
N SER A 143 6.50 -7.58 9.86
CA SER A 143 7.80 -8.10 10.27
C SER A 143 8.11 -9.40 9.51
N GLY A 144 9.38 -9.61 9.17
CA GLY A 144 9.87 -10.79 8.46
C GLY A 144 10.03 -10.63 6.94
N TRP A 145 9.71 -9.45 6.38
CA TRP A 145 10.05 -9.08 5.02
C TRP A 145 11.43 -8.41 4.96
N SER A 146 12.22 -8.75 3.94
CA SER A 146 13.56 -8.19 3.73
C SER A 146 13.55 -6.93 2.85
N ASP A 147 12.50 -6.74 2.06
CA ASP A 147 12.38 -5.75 1.00
C ASP A 147 11.34 -4.65 1.28
N ALA A 148 10.46 -4.85 2.27
CA ALA A 148 9.48 -3.86 2.69
C ALA A 148 9.13 -3.98 4.18
N GLY A 149 8.81 -2.86 4.83
CA GLY A 149 8.37 -2.83 6.23
C GLY A 149 6.86 -2.96 6.43
N GLY A 150 6.10 -3.26 5.38
CA GLY A 150 4.64 -3.27 5.42
C GLY A 150 3.99 -3.28 4.04
N HIS A 151 2.67 -3.32 4.02
CA HIS A 151 1.84 -3.30 2.81
C HIS A 151 0.65 -2.37 2.97
N ILE A 152 0.10 -1.88 1.86
CA ILE A 152 -1.12 -1.08 1.88
C ILE A 152 -1.98 -1.43 0.66
N THR A 153 -3.27 -1.65 0.90
CA THR A 153 -4.23 -2.13 -0.10
C THR A 153 -5.65 -1.69 0.25
N LEU A 154 -6.63 -2.10 -0.55
CA LEU A 154 -8.05 -1.93 -0.26
C LEU A 154 -8.63 -3.24 0.27
N TRP A 155 -9.58 -3.11 1.19
CA TRP A 155 -10.44 -4.20 1.66
C TRP A 155 -11.86 -3.98 1.15
N ASP A 156 -12.41 -4.99 0.49
CA ASP A 156 -13.79 -5.00 -0.02
C ASP A 156 -14.68 -5.78 0.95
N GLY A 157 -15.07 -5.13 2.05
CA GLY A 157 -15.93 -5.72 3.07
C GLY A 157 -17.40 -5.80 2.67
N ALA A 158 -17.82 -5.00 1.68
CA ALA A 158 -19.20 -4.95 1.20
C ALA A 158 -19.57 -6.16 0.32
N ASN A 159 -18.58 -6.90 -0.18
CA ASN A 159 -18.80 -8.10 -0.97
C ASN A 159 -19.21 -9.28 -0.07
N GLU A 160 -20.52 -9.51 0.08
CA GLU A 160 -21.07 -10.58 0.93
C GLU A 160 -20.62 -11.99 0.54
N LEU A 161 -20.25 -12.20 -0.72
CA LEU A 161 -19.84 -13.51 -1.24
C LEU A 161 -18.34 -13.78 -1.08
N ASN A 162 -17.51 -12.74 -1.17
CA ASN A 162 -16.06 -12.89 -1.16
C ASN A 162 -15.34 -11.62 -0.70
N LYS A 163 -15.28 -11.42 0.63
CA LYS A 163 -14.52 -10.32 1.23
C LYS A 163 -13.03 -10.59 1.15
N VAL A 164 -12.31 -9.78 0.39
CA VAL A 164 -10.88 -9.97 0.13
C VAL A 164 -10.12 -8.65 0.11
N PHE A 165 -8.81 -8.75 0.29
CA PHE A 165 -7.92 -7.67 -0.13
C PHE A 165 -7.96 -7.53 -1.64
N LEU A 166 -8.02 -6.31 -2.17
CA LEU A 166 -8.19 -6.08 -3.61
C LEU A 166 -7.01 -6.59 -4.45
N ASP A 167 -5.82 -6.69 -3.86
CA ASP A 167 -4.67 -7.30 -4.52
C ASP A 167 -4.42 -8.76 -4.13
N TYR A 168 -5.40 -9.42 -3.51
CA TYR A 168 -5.36 -10.87 -3.28
C TYR A 168 -5.34 -11.63 -4.62
N ASP A 169 -4.44 -12.60 -4.70
CA ASP A 169 -4.36 -13.58 -5.78
C ASP A 169 -4.12 -14.95 -5.14
N GLU A 170 -5.05 -15.88 -5.39
CA GLU A 170 -5.01 -17.25 -4.84
C GLU A 170 -3.73 -17.99 -5.23
N ASN A 171 -3.17 -17.70 -6.42
CA ASN A 171 -1.94 -18.34 -6.90
C ASN A 171 -0.70 -17.79 -6.21
N LEU A 172 -0.80 -16.59 -5.63
CA LEU A 172 0.29 -15.92 -4.92
C LEU A 172 0.19 -16.10 -3.41
N TYR A 173 -0.90 -16.67 -2.88
CA TYR A 173 -1.15 -16.86 -1.45
C TYR A 173 -0.83 -15.61 -0.63
N ASN A 174 -1.21 -14.43 -1.12
CA ASN A 174 -0.79 -13.15 -0.57
C ASN A 174 -1.82 -12.54 0.41
N ASN A 175 -2.71 -13.34 0.99
CA ASN A 175 -3.41 -12.89 2.19
C ASN A 175 -2.41 -12.79 3.34
N TYR A 176 -1.99 -11.56 3.61
CA TYR A 176 -0.93 -11.19 4.55
C TYR A 176 -1.19 -11.67 5.99
N LEU A 177 -2.46 -11.83 6.37
CA LEU A 177 -2.85 -12.31 7.69
C LEU A 177 -2.77 -13.83 7.79
N LEU A 178 -3.10 -14.55 6.72
CA LEU A 178 -3.21 -16.02 6.74
C LEU A 178 -1.91 -16.75 6.38
N TYR A 179 -1.23 -16.34 5.31
CA TYR A 179 -0.19 -17.15 4.69
C TYR A 179 1.22 -16.64 4.97
N GLY A 180 2.22 -17.50 4.75
CA GLY A 180 3.64 -17.21 4.93
C GLY A 180 4.07 -17.07 6.40
N ASN A 181 5.36 -16.80 6.62
CA ASN A 181 5.94 -16.66 7.96
C ASN A 181 6.00 -15.20 8.45
N ALA A 182 5.68 -14.24 7.58
CA ALA A 182 5.66 -12.82 7.93
C ALA A 182 4.49 -12.52 8.87
N ILE A 183 4.73 -11.62 9.83
CA ILE A 183 3.79 -11.26 10.88
C ILE A 183 3.32 -9.83 10.63
N VAL A 184 2.02 -9.64 10.44
CA VAL A 184 1.41 -8.31 10.48
C VAL A 184 1.40 -7.87 11.95
N THR A 185 2.18 -6.86 12.31
CA THR A 185 2.31 -6.41 13.70
C THR A 185 1.29 -5.34 14.06
N GLU A 186 0.89 -4.54 13.09
CA GLU A 186 -0.12 -3.50 13.22
C GLU A 186 -0.96 -3.44 11.95
N LEU A 187 -2.29 -3.37 12.10
CA LEU A 187 -3.23 -3.13 11.01
C LEU A 187 -4.07 -1.88 11.31
N TYR A 188 -4.10 -0.98 10.35
CA TYR A 188 -4.87 0.26 10.35
C TYR A 188 -5.95 0.19 9.27
N PHE A 189 -7.14 0.70 9.55
CA PHE A 189 -8.26 0.77 8.60
C PHE A 189 -8.82 2.19 8.49
N TRP A 190 -9.09 2.66 7.27
CA TRP A 190 -9.89 3.87 7.03
C TRP A 190 -11.07 3.50 6.15
N GLU A 191 -12.29 3.73 6.65
CA GLU A 191 -13.53 3.46 5.94
C GLU A 191 -13.67 4.39 4.73
N LEU A 192 -14.02 3.83 3.58
CA LEU A 192 -14.41 4.59 2.40
C LEU A 192 -15.94 4.57 2.28
N LYS A 193 -16.54 5.76 2.16
CA LYS A 193 -17.99 5.96 2.07
C LYS A 193 -18.43 6.27 0.65
#